data_AF-A0AAN4YRX5-F1
#
_entry.id   AF-A0AAN4YRX5-F1
#
_cell.length_a   1.000
_cell.length_b   1.000
_cell.length_c   1.000
_cell.angle_alpha   90.00
_cell.angle_beta   90.00
_cell.angle_gamma   90.00
#
_symmetry.space_group_name_H-M   'P 1'
#
loop_
_entity.id
_entity.type
_entity.pdbx_description
1 polymer ?
#
loop_
_entity_poly.entity_id
_entity_poly.type
_entity_poly.pdbx_seq_one_letter_code
_entity_poly.pdbx_strand_id
1 'polypeptide(L)'
;MSRASEISTNIWQGPTPDYLLRPGTLEPTTGEYFDLLIEASDFASLPGPRFLAKLNKQLDDGPQRLEFPSSGSILPPSGDDREVDDLVNTVRWLYYLANPDEPENRRDSDGDIAMDPMPKKPRKILIHCPDGYTESSLLVIAYVMFAEGVTAPDAWLKLHCDKKRNFFAYPSDVTFLSAVQARLLHESPATPIGSLTGLEDPHWFKFFDGSLPSRILPYMYLGNLSHANNPEMLWALGIRRILSVGESVTWTNSEVAKFGAENIMHVTQVQDNGIDPLTQELERCLDFVREYQLSVQ
;
A
#
# COMPACT_ATOMS: atom_id res chain seq x y z
N MET A 1 1.66 15.36 1.59
CA MET A 1 1.37 14.00 1.12
C MET A 1 2.31 13.52 0.03
N SER A 2 2.93 14.42 -0.76
CA SER A 2 3.91 14.09 -1.80
C SER A 2 5.34 13.83 -1.30
N ARG A 3 5.62 13.82 0.01
CA ARG A 3 6.99 13.56 0.52
C ARG A 3 7.11 12.08 0.89
N ALA A 4 8.34 11.57 0.78
CA ALA A 4 8.68 10.27 1.31
C ALA A 4 8.31 10.18 2.80
N SER A 5 7.73 9.06 3.20
CA SER A 5 7.39 8.76 4.58
C SER A 5 7.41 7.26 4.81
N GLU A 6 7.65 6.90 6.06
CA GLU A 6 7.79 5.54 6.48
C GLU A 6 6.45 4.79 6.43
N ILE A 7 6.45 3.59 5.85
CA ILE A 7 5.31 2.67 5.83
C ILE A 7 5.50 1.51 6.81
N SER A 8 6.76 1.12 7.04
CA SER A 8 7.20 0.13 8.01
C SER A 8 8.63 0.48 8.43
N THR A 9 9.14 -0.10 9.51
CA THR A 9 10.49 0.16 10.04
C THR A 9 11.53 0.14 8.91
N ASN A 10 12.19 1.29 8.71
CA ASN A 10 13.21 1.53 7.68
C ASN A 10 12.76 1.42 6.21
N ILE A 11 11.46 1.22 5.94
CA ILE A 11 10.88 1.20 4.58
C ILE A 11 10.04 2.44 4.34
N TRP A 12 10.39 3.16 3.28
CA TRP A 12 9.77 4.43 2.91
C TRP A 12 9.14 4.31 1.52
N GLN A 13 8.03 5.02 1.33
CA GLN A 13 7.38 5.20 0.03
C GLN A 13 7.37 6.69 -0.31
N GLY A 14 7.69 7.09 -1.54
CA GLY A 14 7.65 8.51 -1.93
C GLY A 14 8.00 8.76 -3.39
N PRO A 15 7.97 10.03 -3.83
CA PRO A 15 8.29 10.37 -5.21
C PRO A 15 9.78 10.13 -5.50
N THR A 16 10.10 9.98 -6.78
CA THR A 16 11.49 9.94 -7.25
C THR A 16 12.22 11.20 -6.77
N PRO A 17 13.30 11.06 -5.97
CA PRO A 17 14.00 12.21 -5.42
C PRO A 17 14.57 13.16 -6.50
N ASP A 18 14.36 14.47 -6.33
CA ASP A 18 14.79 15.52 -7.28
C ASP A 18 16.26 15.42 -7.71
N TYR A 19 17.16 15.01 -6.80
CA TYR A 19 18.58 14.91 -7.09
C TYR A 19 18.91 13.78 -8.07
N LEU A 20 18.05 12.76 -8.20
CA LEU A 20 18.17 11.73 -9.24
C LEU A 20 17.80 12.27 -10.63
N LEU A 21 16.92 13.28 -10.68
CA LEU A 21 16.44 13.90 -11.91
C LEU A 21 17.39 15.01 -12.41
N ARG A 22 18.32 15.47 -11.58
CA ARG A 22 19.26 16.56 -11.91
C ARG A 22 20.63 16.01 -12.30
N PRO A 23 21.14 16.31 -13.51
CA PRO A 23 22.51 15.98 -13.88
C PRO A 23 23.50 16.74 -12.98
N GLY A 24 24.39 16.01 -12.27
CA GLY A 24 25.53 16.60 -11.56
C GLY A 24 25.40 16.78 -10.04
N THR A 25 24.26 16.45 -9.43
CA THR A 25 24.11 16.40 -7.96
C THR A 25 24.06 14.96 -7.47
N LEU A 26 25.09 14.53 -6.74
CA LEU A 26 25.19 13.18 -6.15
C LEU A 26 24.59 13.09 -4.75
N GLU A 27 24.16 14.20 -4.17
CA GLU A 27 23.77 14.27 -2.76
C GLU A 27 22.33 14.74 -2.56
N PRO A 28 21.60 14.18 -1.57
CA PRO A 28 20.25 14.61 -1.23
C PRO A 28 20.23 16.09 -0.83
N THR A 29 19.46 16.91 -1.54
CA THR A 29 19.24 18.33 -1.20
C THR A 29 18.49 18.51 0.12
N THR A 30 17.76 17.49 0.57
CA THR A 30 16.87 17.50 1.74
C THR A 30 17.42 16.73 2.95
N GLY A 31 18.65 16.20 2.88
CA GLY A 31 19.25 15.42 3.97
C GLY A 31 18.65 14.02 4.19
N GLU A 32 17.74 13.57 3.33
CA GLU A 32 17.17 12.21 3.39
C GLU A 32 18.09 11.24 2.65
N TYR A 33 18.96 10.57 3.40
CA TYR A 33 19.83 9.50 2.90
C TYR A 33 19.11 8.15 2.93
N PHE A 34 19.23 7.36 1.86
CA PHE A 34 18.71 6.00 1.74
C PHE A 34 19.83 5.06 1.28
N ASP A 35 19.92 3.87 1.87
CA ASP A 35 20.90 2.85 1.51
C ASP A 35 20.48 2.10 0.22
N LEU A 36 19.18 1.95 0.00
CA LEU A 36 18.62 1.32 -1.20
C LEU A 36 17.48 2.16 -1.77
N LEU A 37 17.55 2.45 -3.07
CA LEU A 37 16.46 3.06 -3.82
C LEU A 37 15.86 2.02 -4.78
N ILE A 38 14.56 1.85 -4.72
CA ILE A 38 13.80 0.93 -5.56
C ILE A 38 12.88 1.75 -6.45
N GLU A 39 13.19 1.80 -7.74
CA GLU A 39 12.38 2.47 -8.75
C GLU A 39 11.35 1.49 -9.32
N ALA A 40 10.07 1.84 -9.21
CA ALA A 40 9.01 1.09 -9.87
C ALA A 40 8.93 1.50 -11.35
N SER A 41 8.98 0.52 -12.26
CA SER A 41 9.09 0.76 -13.71
C SER A 41 8.36 -0.33 -14.51
N ASP A 42 7.64 0.08 -15.56
CA ASP A 42 6.95 -0.81 -16.51
C ASP A 42 7.90 -1.76 -17.27
N PHE A 43 9.19 -1.41 -17.36
CA PHE A 43 10.20 -2.19 -18.09
C PHE A 43 10.99 -3.14 -17.19
N ALA A 44 10.78 -3.06 -15.87
CA ALA A 44 11.50 -3.89 -14.92
C ALA A 44 10.95 -5.32 -14.90
N SER A 45 11.82 -6.26 -14.56
CA SER A 45 11.46 -7.65 -14.27
C SER A 45 11.68 -7.93 -12.79
N LEU A 46 10.99 -8.93 -12.24
CA LEU A 46 11.22 -9.35 -10.86
C LEU A 46 12.70 -9.76 -10.65
N PRO A 47 13.37 -9.25 -9.61
CA PRO A 47 14.79 -9.51 -9.41
C PRO A 47 15.01 -10.92 -8.86
N GLY A 48 15.75 -11.73 -9.61
CA GLY A 48 16.09 -13.08 -9.17
C GLY A 48 17.10 -13.11 -7.99
N PRO A 49 17.17 -14.22 -7.24
CA PRO A 49 17.95 -14.31 -5.99
C PRO A 49 19.46 -14.08 -6.17
N ARG A 50 20.02 -14.43 -7.32
CA ARG A 50 21.45 -14.17 -7.63
C ARG A 50 21.75 -12.68 -7.74
N PHE A 51 20.81 -11.91 -8.28
CA PHE A 51 20.95 -10.46 -8.41
C PHE A 51 20.82 -9.78 -7.04
N LEU A 52 19.83 -10.19 -6.24
CA LEU A 52 19.66 -9.72 -4.86
C LEU A 52 20.90 -10.01 -3.99
N ALA A 53 21.49 -11.21 -4.11
CA ALA A 53 22.72 -11.55 -3.39
C ALA A 53 23.93 -10.70 -3.80
N LYS A 54 24.00 -10.27 -5.07
CA LYS A 54 25.02 -9.33 -5.54
C LYS A 54 24.79 -7.94 -4.94
N LEU A 55 23.57 -7.40 -5.02
CA LEU A 55 23.22 -6.12 -4.43
C LEU A 55 23.49 -6.08 -2.92
N ASN A 56 23.20 -7.18 -2.22
CA ASN A 56 23.45 -7.29 -0.79
C ASN A 56 24.92 -7.05 -0.42
N LYS A 57 25.86 -7.51 -1.23
CA LYS A 57 27.29 -7.27 -1.01
C LYS A 57 27.68 -5.82 -1.32
N GLN A 58 27.09 -5.24 -2.36
CA GLN A 58 27.38 -3.87 -2.80
C GLN A 58 26.82 -2.81 -1.83
N LEU A 59 25.79 -3.14 -1.05
CA LEU A 59 25.24 -2.26 -0.01
C LEU A 59 26.25 -1.91 1.10
N ASP A 60 27.29 -2.73 1.29
CA ASP A 60 28.38 -2.43 2.23
C ASP A 60 29.33 -1.34 1.68
N ASP A 61 29.42 -1.21 0.36
CA ASP A 61 30.27 -0.23 -0.32
C ASP A 61 29.58 1.13 -0.52
N GLY A 62 28.25 1.19 -0.39
CA GLY A 62 27.47 2.43 -0.50
C GLY A 62 26.03 2.22 -1.02
N PRO A 63 25.30 3.33 -1.25
CA PRO A 63 23.91 3.28 -1.72
C PRO A 63 23.75 2.52 -3.04
N GLN A 64 22.74 1.67 -3.11
CA GLN A 64 22.41 0.89 -4.31
C GLN A 64 21.06 1.28 -4.89
N ARG A 65 20.85 0.87 -6.15
CA ARG A 65 19.59 1.04 -6.87
C ARG A 65 19.09 -0.31 -7.39
N LEU A 66 17.78 -0.46 -7.36
CA LEU A 66 17.05 -1.62 -7.85
C LEU A 66 15.86 -1.12 -8.67
N GLU A 67 15.55 -1.77 -9.77
CA GLU A 67 14.27 -1.59 -10.46
C GLU A 67 13.33 -2.73 -10.07
N PHE A 68 12.05 -2.42 -9.93
CA PHE A 68 11.00 -3.38 -9.64
C PHE A 68 9.79 -3.13 -10.55
N PRO A 69 9.05 -4.17 -10.98
CA PRO A 69 7.88 -3.98 -11.84
C PRO A 69 6.88 -2.99 -11.25
N SER A 70 6.35 -2.11 -12.08
CA SER A 70 5.31 -1.17 -11.69
C SER A 70 4.00 -1.89 -11.34
N SER A 71 3.20 -1.27 -10.48
CA SER A 71 1.81 -1.64 -10.25
C SER A 71 1.05 -1.73 -11.57
N GLY A 72 0.32 -2.82 -11.78
CA GLY A 72 -0.44 -3.07 -13.00
C GLY A 72 0.32 -3.82 -14.10
N SER A 73 1.66 -3.91 -14.03
CA SER A 73 2.49 -4.54 -15.07
C SER A 73 2.64 -6.07 -14.94
N ILE A 74 2.47 -6.62 -13.73
CA ILE A 74 2.60 -8.06 -13.49
C ILE A 74 1.27 -8.75 -13.81
N LEU A 75 1.34 -9.81 -14.61
CA LEU A 75 0.19 -10.66 -14.90
C LEU A 75 -0.02 -11.70 -13.80
N PRO A 76 -1.26 -12.17 -13.58
CA PRO A 76 -1.51 -13.26 -12.65
C PRO A 76 -0.66 -14.49 -13.00
N PRO A 77 -0.12 -15.21 -11.99
CA PRO A 77 0.74 -16.35 -12.24
C PRO A 77 0.00 -17.40 -13.06
N SER A 78 0.56 -17.78 -14.21
CA SER A 78 -0.01 -18.78 -15.13
C SER A 78 0.31 -20.22 -14.73
N GLY A 79 0.84 -20.42 -13.51
CA GLY A 79 1.31 -21.71 -12.99
C GLY A 79 2.83 -21.87 -12.94
N ASP A 80 3.61 -20.87 -13.38
CA ASP A 80 5.04 -20.80 -13.08
C ASP A 80 5.24 -20.16 -11.69
N ASP A 81 5.70 -20.97 -10.73
CA ASP A 81 5.98 -20.52 -9.36
C ASP A 81 7.17 -19.54 -9.30
N ARG A 82 7.92 -19.37 -10.38
CA ARG A 82 9.13 -18.54 -10.37
C ARG A 82 8.88 -17.07 -10.06
N GLU A 83 7.87 -16.44 -10.66
CA GLU A 83 7.55 -15.03 -10.39
C GLU A 83 7.06 -14.86 -8.93
N VAL A 84 6.31 -15.83 -8.44
CA VAL A 84 5.87 -15.88 -7.05
C VAL A 84 7.07 -15.98 -6.10
N ASP A 85 7.99 -16.91 -6.37
CA ASP A 85 9.20 -17.10 -5.57
C ASP A 85 10.12 -15.88 -5.65
N ASP A 86 10.31 -15.26 -6.82
CA ASP A 86 11.15 -14.06 -6.99
C ASP A 86 10.54 -12.86 -6.23
N LEU A 87 9.20 -12.69 -6.23
CA LEU A 87 8.53 -11.69 -5.39
C LEU A 87 8.76 -11.97 -3.90
N VAL A 88 8.49 -13.19 -3.45
CA VAL A 88 8.62 -13.59 -2.04
C VAL A 88 10.07 -13.42 -1.56
N ASN A 89 11.05 -13.80 -2.37
CA ASN A 89 12.46 -13.58 -2.09
C ASN A 89 12.81 -12.09 -2.01
N THR A 90 12.23 -11.27 -2.90
CA THR A 90 12.43 -9.82 -2.88
C THR A 90 11.91 -9.21 -1.59
N VAL A 91 10.64 -9.43 -1.23
CA VAL A 91 10.05 -8.84 0.00
C VAL A 91 10.76 -9.35 1.25
N ARG A 92 11.15 -10.63 1.29
CA ARG A 92 11.93 -11.21 2.38
C ARG A 92 13.29 -10.54 2.53
N TRP A 93 13.99 -10.36 1.41
CA TRP A 93 15.28 -9.68 1.39
C TRP A 93 15.16 -8.24 1.90
N LEU A 94 14.14 -7.49 1.43
CA LEU A 94 13.86 -6.14 1.93
C LEU A 94 13.57 -6.11 3.43
N TYR A 95 12.78 -7.07 3.92
CA TYR A 95 12.45 -7.16 5.33
C TYR A 95 13.70 -7.31 6.21
N TYR A 96 14.58 -8.28 5.89
CA TYR A 96 15.80 -8.52 6.67
C TYR A 96 16.90 -7.48 6.48
N LEU A 97 16.90 -6.74 5.36
CA LEU A 97 17.74 -5.55 5.21
C LEU A 97 17.29 -4.44 6.16
N ALA A 98 15.98 -4.22 6.26
CA ALA A 98 15.39 -3.19 7.11
C ALA A 98 15.38 -3.57 8.59
N ASN A 99 15.28 -4.87 8.90
CA ASN A 99 15.14 -5.42 10.24
C ASN A 99 16.15 -6.57 10.44
N PRO A 100 17.45 -6.25 10.57
CA PRO A 100 18.46 -7.28 10.84
C PRO A 100 18.23 -7.89 12.23
N ASP A 101 18.35 -9.22 12.32
CA ASP A 101 18.27 -9.92 13.60
C ASP A 101 19.33 -9.39 14.58
N GLU A 102 18.96 -9.23 15.85
CA GLU A 102 19.95 -8.96 16.89
C GLU A 102 20.95 -10.12 16.95
N PRO A 103 22.26 -9.87 17.14
CA PRO A 103 23.21 -10.94 17.37
C PRO A 103 22.74 -11.75 18.57
N GLU A 104 22.48 -13.05 18.38
CA GLU A 104 22.20 -13.93 19.50
C GLU A 104 23.38 -13.85 20.48
N ASN A 105 23.16 -13.34 21.70
CA ASN A 105 24.12 -13.41 22.80
C ASN A 105 24.26 -14.88 23.27
N ARG A 106 24.76 -15.77 22.41
CA ARG A 106 25.17 -17.12 22.81
C ARG A 106 26.55 -17.03 23.41
N ARG A 107 26.60 -16.92 24.75
CA ARG A 107 27.80 -17.27 25.49
C ARG A 107 28.07 -18.75 25.25
N ASP A 108 29.26 -19.07 24.75
CA ASP A 108 29.70 -20.45 24.69
C ASP A 108 29.88 -21.03 26.11
N SER A 109 30.01 -22.35 26.19
CA SER A 109 30.27 -23.07 27.43
C SER A 109 31.64 -22.77 28.04
N ASP A 110 32.51 -22.08 27.31
CA ASP A 110 33.95 -21.99 27.59
C ASP A 110 34.36 -20.59 28.09
N GLY A 111 33.44 -19.62 28.07
CA GLY A 111 33.65 -18.28 28.61
C GLY A 111 34.45 -17.36 27.69
N ASP A 112 34.69 -17.79 26.45
CA ASP A 112 35.32 -16.99 25.42
C ASP A 112 34.25 -16.15 24.69
N ILE A 113 34.65 -14.95 24.25
CA ILE A 113 33.78 -14.11 23.42
C ILE A 113 33.92 -14.68 22.00
N ALA A 114 32.92 -15.45 21.55
CA ALA A 114 32.78 -15.76 20.13
C ALA A 114 32.89 -14.44 19.35
N MET A 115 33.64 -14.39 18.24
CA MET A 115 33.52 -13.29 17.29
C MET A 115 32.10 -13.34 16.74
N ASP A 116 31.17 -12.70 17.44
CA ASP A 116 29.80 -12.54 17.00
C ASP A 116 29.84 -11.90 15.60
N PRO A 117 29.00 -12.35 14.66
CA PRO A 117 28.83 -11.61 13.42
C PRO A 117 28.49 -10.18 13.81
N MET A 118 29.28 -9.20 13.34
CA MET A 118 29.03 -7.79 13.64
C MET A 118 27.55 -7.50 13.37
N PRO A 119 26.84 -6.80 14.28
CA PRO A 119 25.44 -6.49 14.10
C PRO A 119 25.28 -5.83 12.74
N LYS A 120 24.49 -6.46 11.85
CA LYS A 120 24.24 -5.90 10.53
C LYS A 120 23.52 -4.58 10.73
N LYS A 121 24.04 -3.51 10.15
CA LYS A 121 23.41 -2.19 10.22
C LYS A 121 22.05 -2.24 9.51
N PRO A 122 20.94 -1.83 10.17
CA PRO A 122 19.64 -1.69 9.51
C PRO A 122 19.75 -0.74 8.30
N ARG A 123 19.19 -1.14 7.16
CA ARG A 123 19.25 -0.39 5.90
C ARG A 123 17.96 0.39 5.69
N LYS A 124 18.09 1.68 5.37
CA LYS A 124 16.95 2.54 5.04
C LYS A 124 16.64 2.45 3.54
N ILE A 125 15.41 2.09 3.21
CA ILE A 125 15.00 1.76 1.84
C ILE A 125 13.90 2.72 1.40
N LEU A 126 14.02 3.26 0.18
CA LEU A 126 12.99 4.06 -0.46
C LEU A 126 12.43 3.32 -1.68
N ILE A 127 11.14 3.02 -1.68
CA ILE A 127 10.38 2.59 -2.84
C ILE A 127 9.77 3.84 -3.47
N HIS A 128 10.09 4.10 -4.75
CA HIS A 128 9.68 5.32 -5.42
C HIS A 128 9.21 5.14 -6.87
N CYS A 129 8.42 6.11 -7.30
CA CYS A 129 8.00 6.36 -8.67
C CYS A 129 7.78 7.87 -8.84
N PRO A 130 7.59 8.43 -10.04
CA PRO A 130 7.55 9.89 -10.26
C PRO A 130 6.54 10.64 -9.38
N ASP A 131 5.33 10.10 -9.20
CA ASP A 131 4.29 10.67 -8.34
C ASP A 131 4.32 10.15 -6.88
N GLY A 132 5.13 9.11 -6.66
CA GLY A 132 5.43 8.52 -5.37
C GLY A 132 4.44 7.49 -4.85
N TYR A 133 3.39 7.15 -5.59
CA TYR A 133 2.47 6.10 -5.15
C TYR A 133 1.84 5.27 -6.25
N THR A 134 1.73 5.70 -7.52
CA THR A 134 1.01 4.92 -8.52
C THR A 134 1.77 3.63 -8.87
N GLU A 135 2.97 3.74 -9.43
CA GLU A 135 3.73 2.56 -9.86
C GLU A 135 4.31 1.77 -8.68
N SER A 136 4.56 2.40 -7.53
CA SER A 136 5.15 1.76 -6.34
C SER A 136 4.17 0.89 -5.53
N SER A 137 2.87 0.95 -5.81
CA SER A 137 1.82 0.38 -4.96
C SER A 137 1.94 -1.12 -4.75
N LEU A 138 2.14 -1.89 -5.82
CA LEU A 138 2.25 -3.35 -5.76
C LEU A 138 3.29 -3.82 -4.74
N LEU A 139 4.52 -3.30 -4.81
CA LEU A 139 5.60 -3.71 -3.91
C LEU A 139 5.33 -3.25 -2.47
N VAL A 140 4.80 -2.04 -2.30
CA VAL A 140 4.47 -1.48 -0.99
C VAL A 140 3.44 -2.34 -0.27
N ILE A 141 2.39 -2.76 -0.97
CA ILE A 141 1.33 -3.61 -0.43
C ILE A 141 1.87 -5.00 -0.12
N ALA A 142 2.59 -5.63 -1.06
CA ALA A 142 3.20 -6.95 -0.86
C ALA A 142 4.14 -6.95 0.35
N TYR A 143 4.91 -5.89 0.52
CA TYR A 143 5.80 -5.72 1.66
C TYR A 143 5.02 -5.62 2.98
N VAL A 144 3.92 -4.86 3.04
CA VAL A 144 3.10 -4.78 4.26
C VAL A 144 2.46 -6.12 4.62
N MET A 145 1.93 -6.85 3.63
CA MET A 145 1.43 -8.21 3.83
C MET A 145 2.49 -9.11 4.47
N PHE A 146 3.72 -9.08 3.93
CA PHE A 146 4.83 -9.88 4.44
C PHE A 146 5.34 -9.41 5.81
N ALA A 147 5.56 -8.12 6.00
CA ALA A 147 6.19 -7.59 7.21
C ALA A 147 5.29 -7.72 8.44
N GLU A 148 3.97 -7.69 8.24
CA GLU A 148 3.00 -7.71 9.33
C GLU A 148 2.16 -8.99 9.39
N GLY A 149 2.30 -9.90 8.41
CA GLY A 149 1.59 -11.17 8.41
C GLY A 149 0.07 -11.02 8.21
N VAL A 150 -0.35 -10.06 7.37
CA VAL A 150 -1.76 -9.71 7.14
C VAL A 150 -2.20 -10.02 5.71
N THR A 151 -3.49 -10.28 5.53
CA THR A 151 -4.09 -10.54 4.20
C THR A 151 -3.98 -9.31 3.30
N ALA A 152 -4.16 -9.48 1.98
CA ALA A 152 -4.26 -8.39 1.03
C ALA A 152 -5.33 -7.36 1.43
N PRO A 153 -6.60 -7.73 1.69
CA PRO A 153 -7.61 -6.75 2.11
C PRO A 153 -7.20 -5.97 3.37
N ASP A 154 -6.60 -6.65 4.35
CA ASP A 154 -6.12 -5.99 5.57
C ASP A 154 -4.94 -5.05 5.30
N ALA A 155 -4.00 -5.42 4.42
CA ALA A 155 -2.89 -4.56 4.03
C ALA A 155 -3.37 -3.27 3.35
N TRP A 156 -4.38 -3.35 2.48
CA TRP A 156 -5.04 -2.19 1.88
C TRP A 156 -5.63 -1.26 2.96
N LEU A 157 -6.40 -1.83 3.88
CA LEU A 157 -7.01 -1.07 4.97
C LEU A 157 -5.94 -0.44 5.86
N LYS A 158 -4.85 -1.15 6.16
CA LYS A 158 -3.82 -0.64 7.06
C LYS A 158 -3.00 0.48 6.44
N LEU A 159 -2.60 0.33 5.17
CA LEU A 159 -1.92 1.40 4.45
C LEU A 159 -2.78 2.66 4.39
N HIS A 160 -4.08 2.48 4.14
CA HIS A 160 -5.02 3.59 4.01
C HIS A 160 -5.37 4.23 5.36
N CYS A 161 -5.87 3.45 6.31
CA CYS A 161 -6.41 3.92 7.60
C CYS A 161 -5.29 4.29 8.59
N ASP A 162 -4.32 3.40 8.79
CA ASP A 162 -3.31 3.56 9.84
C ASP A 162 -2.13 4.39 9.35
N LYS A 163 -1.54 4.00 8.22
CA LYS A 163 -0.37 4.67 7.66
C LYS A 163 -0.72 5.97 6.94
N LYS A 164 -2.01 6.18 6.64
CA LYS A 164 -2.53 7.36 5.92
C LYS A 164 -1.78 7.59 4.61
N ARG A 165 -1.48 6.50 3.91
CA ARG A 165 -0.74 6.53 2.65
C ARG A 165 -1.63 6.42 1.45
N ASN A 166 -1.25 7.20 0.44
CA ASN A 166 -1.79 7.08 -0.89
C ASN A 166 -1.10 5.91 -1.57
N PHE A 167 -1.90 5.13 -2.26
CA PHE A 167 -1.49 4.07 -3.17
C PHE A 167 -2.60 3.97 -4.22
N PHE A 168 -2.24 3.49 -5.40
CA PHE A 168 -3.15 3.24 -6.50
C PHE A 168 -2.77 1.90 -7.11
N ALA A 169 -3.52 0.87 -6.74
CA ALA A 169 -3.34 -0.47 -7.27
C ALA A 169 -4.39 -0.76 -8.35
N TYR A 170 -4.02 -1.62 -9.29
CA TYR A 170 -4.84 -2.02 -10.43
C TYR A 170 -5.53 -3.36 -10.17
N PRO A 171 -6.56 -3.74 -10.96
CA PRO A 171 -7.22 -5.03 -10.81
C PRO A 171 -6.27 -6.23 -10.97
N SER A 172 -5.23 -6.09 -11.80
CA SER A 172 -4.17 -7.09 -11.95
C SER A 172 -3.36 -7.26 -10.66
N ASP A 173 -3.08 -6.18 -9.94
CA ASP A 173 -2.37 -6.23 -8.65
C ASP A 173 -3.19 -6.96 -7.59
N VAL A 174 -4.51 -6.69 -7.52
CA VAL A 174 -5.42 -7.42 -6.62
C VAL A 174 -5.38 -8.90 -6.93
N THR A 175 -5.55 -9.26 -8.21
CA THR A 175 -5.55 -10.65 -8.65
C THR A 175 -4.23 -11.34 -8.32
N PHE A 176 -3.11 -10.68 -8.60
CA PHE A 176 -1.77 -11.19 -8.33
C PHE A 176 -1.50 -11.36 -6.84
N LEU A 177 -1.79 -10.35 -6.02
CA LEU A 177 -1.57 -10.38 -4.57
C LEU A 177 -2.46 -11.41 -3.86
N SER A 178 -3.71 -11.57 -4.28
CA SER A 178 -4.57 -12.68 -3.82
C SER A 178 -3.97 -14.04 -4.16
N ALA A 179 -3.39 -14.21 -5.36
CA ALA A 179 -2.76 -15.46 -5.76
C ALA A 179 -1.49 -15.79 -4.96
N VAL A 180 -0.70 -14.78 -4.59
CA VAL A 180 0.55 -14.98 -3.83
C VAL A 180 0.37 -14.90 -2.30
N GLN A 181 -0.81 -14.48 -1.81
CA GLN A 181 -1.10 -14.24 -0.41
C GLN A 181 -0.66 -15.39 0.51
N ALA A 182 -1.05 -16.63 0.17
CA ALA A 182 -0.73 -17.79 1.00
C ALA A 182 0.79 -17.98 1.17
N ARG A 183 1.58 -17.73 0.11
CA ARG A 183 3.04 -17.87 0.15
C ARG A 183 3.69 -16.71 0.91
N LEU A 184 3.23 -15.47 0.70
CA LEU A 184 3.71 -14.31 1.45
C LEU A 184 3.48 -14.48 2.96
N LEU A 185 2.29 -14.93 3.34
CA LEU A 185 1.93 -15.14 4.73
C LEU A 185 2.70 -16.29 5.36
N HIS A 186 2.88 -17.40 4.63
CA HIS A 186 3.62 -18.57 5.13
C HIS A 186 5.08 -18.26 5.46
N GLU A 187 5.69 -17.38 4.65
CA GLU A 187 7.10 -17.00 4.77
C GLU A 187 7.33 -15.76 5.63
N SER A 188 6.25 -15.10 6.06
CA SER A 188 6.30 -13.91 6.89
C SER A 188 6.80 -14.24 8.30
N PRO A 189 7.72 -13.44 8.86
CA PRO A 189 8.18 -13.61 10.24
C PRO A 189 7.12 -13.19 11.29
N ALA A 190 6.09 -12.45 10.89
CA ALA A 190 5.03 -11.98 11.77
C ALA A 190 3.85 -12.95 11.87
N THR A 191 3.75 -13.94 10.97
CA THR A 191 2.64 -14.88 10.96
C THR A 191 2.81 -15.99 12.00
N PRO A 192 1.83 -16.21 12.90
CA PRO A 192 1.87 -17.32 13.83
C PRO A 192 1.80 -18.68 13.13
N ILE A 193 2.61 -19.63 13.59
CA ILE A 193 2.63 -21.02 13.09
C ILE A 193 1.23 -21.63 13.25
N GLY A 194 0.61 -22.02 12.14
CA GLY A 194 -0.72 -22.65 12.10
C GLY A 194 -1.92 -21.71 11.90
N SER A 195 -1.70 -20.41 11.72
CA SER A 195 -2.78 -19.41 11.57
C SER A 195 -3.37 -19.26 10.16
N LEU A 196 -2.87 -20.00 9.16
CA LEU A 196 -3.04 -19.64 7.73
C LEU A 196 -3.95 -20.54 6.89
N THR A 197 -4.70 -21.45 7.50
CA THR A 197 -5.60 -22.30 6.73
C THR A 197 -6.95 -21.60 6.52
N GLY A 198 -7.21 -21.17 5.28
CA GLY A 198 -8.57 -20.91 4.79
C GLY A 198 -9.21 -19.56 5.20
N LEU A 199 -8.43 -18.49 5.33
CA LEU A 199 -9.02 -17.15 5.47
C LEU A 199 -9.74 -16.79 4.17
N GLU A 200 -11.07 -16.83 4.19
CA GLU A 200 -11.88 -16.31 3.09
C GLU A 200 -11.75 -14.80 3.04
N ASP A 201 -11.50 -14.27 1.83
CA ASP A 201 -11.49 -12.83 1.62
C ASP A 201 -12.87 -12.24 1.96
N PRO A 202 -12.91 -11.08 2.65
CA PRO A 202 -14.15 -10.40 2.96
C PRO A 202 -14.90 -10.03 1.67
N HIS A 203 -16.22 -9.96 1.76
CA HIS A 203 -17.05 -9.85 0.56
C HIS A 203 -16.79 -8.55 -0.21
N TRP A 204 -16.44 -7.47 0.48
CA TRP A 204 -16.03 -6.19 -0.13
C TRP A 204 -14.82 -6.31 -1.07
N PHE A 205 -13.94 -7.30 -0.85
CA PHE A 205 -12.70 -7.47 -1.62
C PHE A 205 -12.91 -8.31 -2.90
N LYS A 206 -13.99 -9.11 -2.97
CA LYS A 206 -14.22 -10.07 -4.07
C LYS A 206 -14.31 -9.43 -5.46
N PHE A 207 -14.82 -8.20 -5.54
CA PHE A 207 -14.99 -7.45 -6.80
C PHE A 207 -14.25 -6.10 -6.75
N PHE A 208 -13.25 -6.02 -5.88
CA PHE A 208 -12.48 -4.81 -5.66
C PHE A 208 -11.48 -4.60 -6.80
N ASP A 209 -11.42 -3.38 -7.34
CA ASP A 209 -10.60 -3.04 -8.50
C ASP A 209 -9.17 -2.60 -8.15
N GLY A 210 -8.82 -2.59 -6.86
CA GLY A 210 -7.52 -2.17 -6.35
C GLY A 210 -7.50 -0.74 -5.82
N SER A 211 -8.47 0.10 -6.18
CA SER A 211 -8.50 1.51 -5.82
C SER A 211 -9.50 1.80 -4.70
N LEU A 212 -9.05 2.54 -3.67
CA LEU A 212 -9.92 3.06 -2.63
C LEU A 212 -10.36 4.50 -2.96
N PRO A 213 -11.47 5.00 -2.37
CA PRO A 213 -11.79 6.42 -2.40
C PRO A 213 -10.60 7.29 -1.95
N SER A 214 -10.31 8.33 -2.72
CA SER A 214 -9.23 9.26 -2.43
C SER A 214 -9.57 10.13 -1.22
N ARG A 215 -8.71 10.14 -0.20
CA ARG A 215 -8.89 11.02 0.96
C ARG A 215 -8.50 12.45 0.60
N ILE A 216 -9.48 13.35 0.55
CA ILE A 216 -9.25 14.78 0.25
C ILE A 216 -9.08 15.59 1.54
N LEU A 217 -9.85 15.25 2.57
CA LEU A 217 -9.74 15.80 3.92
C LEU A 217 -9.81 14.64 4.93
N PRO A 218 -9.40 14.82 6.20
CA PRO A 218 -9.47 13.75 7.21
C PRO A 218 -10.86 13.09 7.37
N TYR A 219 -11.91 13.82 7.02
CA TYR A 219 -13.31 13.40 7.11
C TYR A 219 -14.02 13.33 5.75
N MET A 220 -13.32 13.57 4.63
CA MET A 220 -13.92 13.67 3.31
C MET A 220 -13.16 12.85 2.27
N TYR A 221 -13.89 11.98 1.60
CA TYR A 221 -13.41 11.10 0.56
C TYR A 221 -14.05 11.45 -0.76
N LEU A 222 -13.29 11.33 -1.84
CA LEU A 222 -13.76 11.45 -3.20
C LEU A 222 -13.62 10.08 -3.87
N GLY A 223 -14.74 9.54 -4.34
CA GLY A 223 -14.79 8.24 -5.01
C GLY A 223 -15.70 8.28 -6.23
N ASN A 224 -15.81 7.14 -6.90
CA ASN A 224 -16.71 6.93 -8.03
C ASN A 224 -17.95 6.13 -7.58
N LEU A 225 -18.86 5.86 -8.53
CA LEU A 225 -20.07 5.08 -8.28
C LEU A 225 -19.76 3.64 -7.84
N SER A 226 -18.71 3.01 -8.37
CA SER A 226 -18.29 1.66 -7.98
C SER A 226 -17.91 1.60 -6.50
N HIS A 227 -17.17 2.59 -6.01
CA HIS A 227 -16.86 2.70 -4.58
C HIS A 227 -18.12 2.89 -3.73
N ALA A 228 -19.04 3.76 -4.19
CA ALA A 228 -20.29 4.03 -3.50
C ALA A 228 -21.19 2.78 -3.42
N ASN A 229 -21.13 1.90 -4.42
CA ASN A 229 -21.84 0.61 -4.47
C ASN A 229 -21.12 -0.54 -3.76
N ASN A 230 -20.05 -0.28 -3.00
CA ASN A 230 -19.41 -1.25 -2.12
C ASN A 230 -19.58 -0.84 -0.64
N PRO A 231 -20.80 -1.00 -0.06
CA PRO A 231 -21.10 -0.50 1.28
C PRO A 231 -20.23 -1.14 2.36
N GLU A 232 -19.85 -2.41 2.21
CA GLU A 232 -18.97 -3.08 3.19
C GLU A 232 -17.56 -2.49 3.19
N MET A 233 -16.98 -2.17 2.03
CA MET A 233 -15.70 -1.45 1.94
C MET A 233 -15.81 -0.08 2.64
N LEU A 234 -16.87 0.68 2.36
CA LEU A 234 -17.09 1.98 3.02
C LEU A 234 -17.17 1.82 4.55
N TRP A 235 -17.83 0.76 5.02
CA TRP A 235 -17.88 0.45 6.45
C TRP A 235 -16.49 0.17 7.04
N ALA A 236 -15.69 -0.66 6.35
CA ALA A 236 -14.32 -0.98 6.72
C ALA A 236 -13.40 0.25 6.76
N LEU A 237 -13.62 1.21 5.85
CA LEU A 237 -12.91 2.49 5.80
C LEU A 237 -13.37 3.52 6.86
N GLY A 238 -14.39 3.20 7.65
CA GLY A 238 -14.98 4.16 8.60
C GLY A 238 -15.89 5.21 7.95
N ILE A 239 -16.22 5.06 6.66
CA ILE A 239 -17.12 5.96 5.95
C ILE A 239 -18.56 5.60 6.31
N ARG A 240 -19.33 6.57 6.79
CA ARG A 240 -20.70 6.39 7.29
C ARG A 240 -21.73 7.30 6.65
N ARG A 241 -21.31 8.28 5.85
CA ARG A 241 -22.19 9.16 5.09
C ARG A 241 -21.79 9.16 3.64
N ILE A 242 -22.77 9.25 2.75
CA ILE A 242 -22.57 9.31 1.30
C ILE A 242 -23.32 10.48 0.74
N LEU A 243 -22.61 11.28 -0.05
CA LEU A 243 -23.15 12.31 -0.92
C LEU A 243 -22.88 11.90 -2.36
N SER A 244 -23.93 11.51 -3.08
CA SER A 244 -23.85 11.14 -4.49
C SER A 244 -24.41 12.26 -5.35
N VAL A 245 -23.67 12.65 -6.39
CA VAL A 245 -24.05 13.73 -7.32
C VAL A 245 -24.20 13.13 -8.72
N GLY A 246 -25.34 13.38 -9.36
CA GLY A 246 -25.63 12.91 -10.71
C GLY A 246 -26.09 11.45 -10.78
N GLU A 247 -25.27 10.51 -10.27
CA GLU A 247 -25.57 9.09 -10.25
C GLU A 247 -26.00 8.60 -8.86
N SER A 248 -27.02 7.72 -8.80
CA SER A 248 -27.49 7.12 -7.55
C SER A 248 -26.85 5.77 -7.28
N VAL A 249 -26.62 5.47 -6.00
CA VAL A 249 -26.27 4.13 -5.56
C VAL A 249 -27.44 3.15 -5.75
N THR A 250 -27.13 1.89 -6.06
CA THR A 250 -28.09 0.80 -6.24
C THR A 250 -28.20 -0.04 -4.97
N TRP A 251 -28.36 0.62 -3.83
CA TRP A 251 -28.43 -0.03 -2.52
C TRP A 251 -29.78 -0.69 -2.26
N THR A 252 -29.73 -1.82 -1.58
CA THR A 252 -30.89 -2.50 -1.02
C THR A 252 -31.46 -1.73 0.18
N ASN A 253 -32.73 -1.98 0.51
CA ASN A 253 -33.36 -1.39 1.70
C ASN A 253 -32.60 -1.72 3.00
N SER A 254 -31.94 -2.89 3.06
CA SER A 254 -31.13 -3.28 4.23
C SER A 254 -29.87 -2.43 4.35
N GLU A 255 -29.23 -2.08 3.24
CA GLU A 255 -28.03 -1.22 3.23
C GLU A 255 -28.39 0.22 3.59
N VAL A 256 -29.49 0.74 3.03
CA VAL A 256 -30.05 2.06 3.41
C VAL A 256 -30.37 2.11 4.89
N ALA A 257 -31.02 1.07 5.44
CA ALA A 257 -31.33 1.00 6.87
C ALA A 257 -30.06 0.91 7.73
N LYS A 258 -29.02 0.21 7.28
CA LYS A 258 -27.73 0.09 7.99
C LYS A 258 -26.98 1.42 8.06
N PHE A 259 -27.00 2.21 6.99
CA PHE A 259 -26.38 3.53 6.96
C PHE A 259 -27.22 4.61 7.64
N GLY A 260 -28.54 4.47 7.64
CA GLY A 260 -29.48 5.52 8.01
C GLY A 260 -29.79 6.41 6.81
N ALA A 261 -31.07 6.63 6.53
CA ALA A 261 -31.50 7.42 5.37
C ALA A 261 -31.01 8.88 5.45
N GLU A 262 -30.84 9.41 6.65
CA GLU A 262 -30.29 10.73 6.95
C GLU A 262 -28.79 10.86 6.63
N ASN A 263 -28.09 9.75 6.43
CA ASN A 263 -26.68 9.69 6.08
C ASN A 263 -26.45 9.48 4.59
N ILE A 264 -27.51 9.51 3.79
CA ILE A 264 -27.46 9.34 2.34
C ILE A 264 -28.08 10.56 1.70
N MET A 265 -27.28 11.35 1.01
CA MET A 265 -27.74 12.48 0.22
C MET A 265 -27.52 12.17 -1.26
N HIS A 266 -28.56 12.37 -2.06
CA HIS A 266 -28.47 12.28 -3.51
C HIS A 266 -28.90 13.61 -4.13
N VAL A 267 -28.02 14.13 -4.99
CA VAL A 267 -28.27 15.34 -5.76
C VAL A 267 -28.60 14.95 -7.19
N THR A 268 -29.88 15.08 -7.53
CA THR A 268 -30.43 14.82 -8.88
C THR A 268 -30.28 16.04 -9.78
N GLN A 269 -30.49 15.85 -11.09
CA GLN A 269 -30.58 16.94 -12.08
C GLN A 269 -29.31 17.78 -12.24
N VAL A 270 -28.18 17.18 -11.89
CA VAL A 270 -26.86 17.72 -12.19
C VAL A 270 -26.18 16.68 -13.06
N GLN A 271 -25.99 16.98 -14.35
CA GLN A 271 -25.14 16.17 -15.21
C GLN A 271 -23.76 16.80 -15.35
N ASP A 272 -22.74 15.97 -15.55
CA ASP A 272 -21.39 16.42 -15.92
C ASP A 272 -21.36 16.83 -17.41
N ASN A 273 -22.14 17.84 -17.75
CA ASN A 273 -22.30 18.36 -19.12
C ASN A 273 -21.84 19.83 -19.26
N GLY A 274 -21.39 20.45 -18.17
CA GLY A 274 -20.98 21.87 -18.12
C GLY A 274 -22.14 22.87 -18.24
N ILE A 275 -23.39 22.41 -18.19
CA ILE A 275 -24.61 23.22 -18.40
C ILE A 275 -25.40 23.34 -17.09
N ASP A 276 -25.51 22.24 -16.33
CA ASP A 276 -26.36 22.20 -15.13
C ASP A 276 -25.69 22.93 -13.94
N PRO A 277 -26.31 23.98 -13.36
CA PRO A 277 -25.69 24.77 -12.31
C PRO A 277 -25.70 24.05 -10.96
N LEU A 278 -24.52 23.65 -10.49
CA LEU A 278 -24.31 23.04 -9.16
C LEU A 278 -24.56 24.02 -7.99
N THR A 279 -24.54 25.32 -8.26
CA THR A 279 -24.61 26.38 -7.24
C THR A 279 -25.88 26.32 -6.39
N GLN A 280 -26.99 25.80 -6.93
CA GLN A 280 -28.26 25.70 -6.20
C GLN A 280 -28.22 24.63 -5.10
N GLU A 281 -27.46 23.55 -5.32
CA GLU A 281 -27.38 22.42 -4.38
C GLU A 281 -26.13 22.51 -3.48
N LEU A 282 -25.19 23.41 -3.81
CA LEU A 282 -23.91 23.52 -3.10
C LEU A 282 -24.09 23.81 -1.60
N GLU A 283 -24.99 24.72 -1.21
CA GLU A 283 -25.22 25.05 0.19
C GLU A 283 -25.73 23.83 0.98
N ARG A 284 -26.70 23.12 0.41
CA ARG A 284 -27.26 21.88 0.97
C ARG A 284 -26.21 20.77 1.10
N CYS A 285 -25.36 20.59 0.09
CA CYS A 285 -24.24 19.65 0.13
C CYS A 285 -23.25 20.00 1.25
N LEU A 286 -22.92 21.29 1.39
CA LEU A 286 -21.98 21.75 2.41
C LEU A 286 -22.56 21.58 3.82
N ASP A 287 -23.84 21.86 4.02
CA ASP A 287 -24.50 21.66 5.31
C ASP A 287 -24.49 20.17 5.71
N PHE A 288 -24.76 19.27 4.76
CA PHE A 288 -24.66 17.83 4.97
C PHE A 288 -23.23 17.40 5.37
N VAL A 289 -22.19 17.96 4.73
CA VAL A 289 -20.81 17.66 5.13
C VAL A 289 -20.51 18.22 6.53
N ARG A 290 -20.98 19.43 6.86
CA ARG A 290 -20.73 20.11 8.15
C ARG A 290 -21.40 19.40 9.33
N GLU A 291 -22.62 18.91 9.17
CA GLU A 291 -23.35 18.15 10.22
C GLU A 291 -22.51 16.99 10.76
N TYR A 292 -21.75 16.31 9.89
CA TYR A 292 -20.88 15.21 10.30
C TYR A 292 -19.66 15.69 11.09
N GLN A 293 -19.08 16.84 10.73
CA GLN A 293 -17.93 17.37 11.46
C GLN A 293 -18.28 17.70 12.92
N LEU A 294 -19.51 18.19 13.14
CA LEU A 294 -20.00 18.54 14.47
C LEU A 294 -20.32 17.32 15.34
N SER A 295 -20.60 16.16 14.75
CA SER A 295 -20.91 14.93 15.50
C SER A 295 -19.69 14.08 15.86
N VAL A 296 -18.51 14.39 15.29
CA VAL A 296 -17.26 13.64 15.46
C VAL A 296 -16.23 14.39 16.33
N GLN A 297 -16.52 15.65 16.73
CA GLN A 297 -15.78 16.40 17.76
C GLN A 297 -16.28 16.08 19.16
#